data_AF-A0A7M1QBQ2-F1
#
_entry.id   AF-A0A7M1QBQ2-F1
#
_cell.length_a   1.000
_cell.length_b   1.000
_cell.length_c   1.000
_cell.angle_alpha   90.00
_cell.angle_beta   90.00
_cell.angle_gamma   90.00
#
_symmetry.space_group_name_H-M   'P 1'
#
loop_
_entity.id
_entity.type
_entity.pdbx_description
1 polymer ?
#
loop_
_entity_poly.entity_id
_entity_poly.type
_entity_poly.pdbx_seq_one_letter_code
_entity_poly.pdbx_strand_id
1 'polypeptide(L)'
;MTGSRFFSALLLLLFLEGCGGQAVQKAEPVAADTAHDEPEQVVSTEPSTPLVATTRHDRFWIPPLFASEEDEVHYYISRMADRRFIDVYGGEEHPRVWYIAAERLGQIGEPAVPMLFTLLDTHDEYELMLALYALQLATQDPRLMSQTGGDYVRLATALDEGANAENRTIALEWWGRHGWRWQ
;
A
#
# COMPACT_ATOMS: atom_id res chain seq x y z
N MET A 1 10.16 12.76 62.49
CA MET A 1 11.15 13.01 61.43
C MET A 1 10.42 12.82 60.10
N THR A 2 9.68 13.84 59.62
CA THR A 2 10.05 14.74 58.48
C THR A 2 10.54 13.94 57.28
N GLY A 3 9.94 13.91 56.09
CA GLY A 3 9.23 14.87 55.21
C GLY A 3 9.47 14.30 53.78
N SER A 4 8.78 14.59 52.68
CA SER A 4 8.07 15.78 52.24
C SER A 4 7.18 15.39 51.05
N ARG A 5 6.07 16.12 50.88
CA ARG A 5 5.08 15.98 49.80
C ARG A 5 5.48 16.91 48.64
N PHE A 6 5.41 16.42 47.40
CA PHE A 6 5.47 17.28 46.21
C PHE A 6 4.05 17.74 45.84
N PHE A 7 3.76 19.00 46.11
CA PHE A 7 2.73 19.79 45.44
C PHE A 7 3.40 20.53 44.28
N SER A 8 2.81 20.51 43.09
CA SER A 8 3.09 21.55 42.10
C SER A 8 1.81 21.90 41.35
N ALA A 9 1.59 23.21 41.28
CA ALA A 9 0.33 23.87 41.06
C ALA A 9 -0.04 23.95 39.56
N LEU A 10 -1.32 23.74 39.28
CA LEU A 10 -1.98 24.10 38.02
C LEU A 10 -2.71 25.42 38.27
N LEU A 11 -2.28 26.50 37.61
CA LEU A 11 -2.93 27.81 37.69
C LEU A 11 -3.49 28.20 36.32
N LEU A 12 -4.81 28.39 36.29
CA LEU A 12 -5.62 28.92 35.17
C LEU A 12 -5.24 30.36 34.81
N LEU A 13 -5.46 30.74 33.55
CA LEU A 13 -5.99 32.06 33.17
C LEU A 13 -6.86 31.98 31.90
N LEU A 14 -8.14 32.35 32.06
CA LEU A 14 -9.17 32.64 31.05
C LEU A 14 -9.06 34.11 30.59
N PHE A 15 -9.45 34.42 29.34
CA PHE A 15 -10.06 35.68 28.82
C PHE A 15 -10.07 35.56 27.27
N LEU A 16 -11.00 36.06 26.44
CA LEU A 16 -12.29 36.74 26.53
C LEU A 16 -12.89 36.71 25.11
N GLU A 17 -14.21 36.84 25.08
CA GLU A 17 -15.16 37.12 23.99
C GLU A 17 -14.67 37.74 22.67
N GLY A 18 -15.32 37.29 21.58
CA GLY A 18 -15.39 37.98 20.30
C GLY A 18 -16.68 37.63 19.56
N CYS A 19 -17.81 38.24 19.96
CA CYS A 19 -19.03 38.32 19.17
C CYS A 19 -19.09 39.67 18.44
N GLY A 20 -19.43 39.64 17.16
CA GLY A 20 -19.77 40.81 16.33
C GLY A 20 -19.22 40.63 14.92
N GLY A 21 -19.93 40.82 13.83
CA GLY A 21 -21.31 41.26 13.61
C GLY A 21 -21.61 41.09 12.13
N GLN A 22 -22.89 40.89 11.83
CA GLN A 22 -23.42 40.66 10.49
C GLN A 22 -23.54 42.00 9.75
N ALA A 23 -22.99 42.08 8.54
CA ALA A 23 -23.30 43.13 7.58
C ALA A 23 -23.65 42.49 6.24
N VAL A 24 -24.95 42.41 5.96
CA VAL A 24 -25.50 42.19 4.63
C VAL A 24 -25.22 43.47 3.82
N GLN A 25 -24.50 43.35 2.71
CA GLN A 25 -24.64 44.29 1.60
C GLN A 25 -24.78 43.52 0.28
N LYS A 26 -26.00 43.63 -0.25
CA LYS A 26 -26.45 43.28 -1.59
C LYS A 26 -25.97 44.38 -2.55
N ALA A 27 -25.27 44.02 -3.62
CA ALA A 27 -25.37 44.66 -4.94
C ALA A 27 -24.48 43.93 -5.96
N GLU A 28 -25.13 43.18 -6.84
CA GLU A 28 -24.61 42.86 -8.17
C GLU A 28 -24.82 44.10 -9.07
N PRO A 29 -23.86 44.39 -9.97
CA PRO A 29 -24.28 44.49 -11.37
C PRO A 29 -23.34 43.75 -12.33
N VAL A 30 -23.99 43.06 -13.25
CA VAL A 30 -23.53 42.42 -14.48
C VAL A 30 -22.58 43.29 -15.31
N ALA A 31 -21.43 42.76 -15.73
CA ALA A 31 -21.06 42.53 -17.15
C ALA A 31 -19.57 42.20 -17.34
N ALA A 32 -19.32 41.44 -18.41
CA ALA A 32 -18.04 41.14 -19.09
C ALA A 32 -17.34 39.82 -18.71
N ASP A 33 -17.93 38.74 -19.20
CA ASP A 33 -17.30 37.84 -20.19
C ASP A 33 -15.76 37.86 -20.24
N THR A 34 -15.15 36.92 -19.53
CA THR A 34 -13.83 36.37 -19.88
C THR A 34 -13.88 34.88 -19.59
N ALA A 35 -14.05 34.12 -20.67
CA ALA A 35 -13.87 32.67 -20.68
C ALA A 35 -12.54 32.31 -20.02
N HIS A 36 -12.62 31.63 -18.88
CA HIS A 36 -11.50 30.91 -18.30
C HIS A 36 -11.59 29.49 -18.86
N ASP A 37 -10.72 29.17 -19.81
CA ASP A 37 -10.42 27.80 -20.22
C ASP A 37 -9.96 27.03 -18.96
N GLU A 38 -10.86 26.30 -18.31
CA GLU A 38 -10.47 25.15 -17.50
C GLU A 38 -10.04 24.05 -18.48
N PRO A 39 -8.83 23.48 -18.35
CA PRO A 39 -8.51 22.30 -19.12
C PRO A 39 -9.41 21.17 -18.63
N GLU A 40 -10.39 20.81 -19.47
CA GLU A 40 -11.18 19.60 -19.34
C GLU A 40 -10.25 18.45 -19.01
N GLN A 41 -10.45 17.84 -17.84
CA GLN A 41 -9.85 16.55 -17.54
C GLN A 41 -10.34 15.59 -18.61
N VAL A 42 -9.42 15.23 -19.52
CA VAL A 42 -9.62 14.18 -20.51
C VAL A 42 -9.85 12.90 -19.73
N VAL A 43 -11.12 12.58 -19.50
CA VAL A 43 -11.59 11.28 -19.04
C VAL A 43 -11.11 10.30 -20.09
N SER A 44 -10.00 9.62 -19.78
CA SER A 44 -9.45 8.54 -20.59
C SER A 44 -10.56 7.51 -20.80
N THR A 45 -11.11 7.52 -22.00
CA THR A 45 -12.14 6.58 -22.46
C THR A 45 -11.41 5.41 -23.09
N GLU A 46 -10.61 4.71 -22.28
CA GLU A 46 -10.21 3.36 -22.66
C GLU A 46 -11.36 2.40 -22.27
N PRO A 47 -11.70 1.42 -23.12
CA PRO A 47 -12.66 0.40 -22.73
C PRO A 47 -12.05 -0.40 -21.57
N SER A 48 -12.53 -0.14 -20.35
CA SER A 48 -12.29 -1.00 -19.20
C SER A 48 -12.82 -2.38 -19.54
N THR A 49 -11.94 -3.26 -20.04
CA THR A 49 -12.25 -4.67 -20.15
C THR A 49 -12.65 -5.11 -18.75
N PRO A 50 -13.86 -5.67 -18.52
CA PRO A 50 -14.27 -6.04 -17.19
C PRO A 50 -13.23 -7.02 -16.65
N LEU A 51 -12.56 -6.64 -15.55
CA LEU A 51 -11.66 -7.52 -14.81
C LEU A 51 -12.49 -8.74 -14.41
N VAL A 52 -12.34 -9.85 -15.14
CA VAL A 52 -12.99 -11.12 -14.78
C VAL A 52 -12.23 -11.65 -13.58
N ALA A 53 -12.66 -11.20 -12.40
CA ALA A 53 -12.13 -11.62 -11.12
C ALA A 53 -12.35 -13.13 -10.94
N THR A 54 -11.43 -13.78 -10.23
CA THR A 54 -11.69 -15.14 -9.74
C THR A 54 -12.94 -15.15 -8.86
N THR A 55 -13.64 -16.29 -8.79
CA THR A 55 -14.82 -16.36 -7.92
C THR A 55 -14.41 -16.22 -6.46
N ARG A 56 -15.30 -15.75 -5.58
CA ARG A 56 -15.01 -15.67 -4.13
C ARG A 56 -14.54 -17.02 -3.55
N HIS A 57 -14.98 -18.13 -4.14
CA HIS A 57 -14.53 -19.46 -3.77
C HIS A 57 -13.04 -19.68 -4.10
N ASP A 58 -12.61 -19.21 -5.27
CA ASP A 58 -11.23 -19.31 -5.72
C ASP A 58 -10.24 -18.47 -4.88
N ARG A 59 -10.68 -17.33 -4.29
CA ARG A 59 -9.86 -16.55 -3.32
C ARG A 59 -9.37 -17.39 -2.15
N PHE A 60 -10.22 -18.29 -1.67
CA PHE A 60 -9.94 -19.15 -0.52
C PHE A 60 -9.60 -20.57 -0.93
N TRP A 61 -9.57 -20.85 -2.24
CA TRP A 61 -9.16 -22.13 -2.76
C TRP A 61 -7.64 -22.27 -2.63
N ILE A 62 -7.22 -23.13 -1.72
CA ILE A 62 -5.83 -23.54 -1.55
C ILE A 62 -5.71 -24.89 -2.27
N PRO A 63 -4.69 -25.09 -3.13
CA PRO A 63 -4.39 -26.42 -3.66
C PRO A 63 -4.37 -27.46 -2.54
N PRO A 64 -4.96 -28.65 -2.73
CA PRO A 64 -4.98 -29.66 -1.69
C PRO A 64 -3.54 -30.10 -1.36
N LEU A 65 -3.05 -29.60 -0.23
CA LEU A 65 -1.79 -29.89 0.44
C LEU A 65 -0.54 -29.35 -0.27
N PHE A 66 -0.03 -28.21 0.19
CA PHE A 66 1.40 -27.93 0.10
C PHE A 66 2.13 -28.90 1.03
N ALA A 67 3.20 -29.54 0.55
CA ALA A 67 3.99 -30.45 1.38
C ALA A 67 4.94 -29.69 2.33
N SER A 68 5.19 -28.41 2.05
CA SER A 68 6.02 -27.49 2.83
C SER A 68 5.63 -26.03 2.57
N GLU A 69 6.12 -25.09 3.40
CA GLU A 69 5.99 -23.65 3.15
C GLU A 69 6.69 -23.25 1.84
N GLU A 70 7.81 -23.88 1.50
CA GLU A 70 8.54 -23.64 0.25
C GLU A 70 7.66 -23.96 -0.98
N ASP A 71 6.90 -25.06 -0.94
CA ASP A 71 5.95 -25.40 -2.00
C ASP A 71 4.85 -24.35 -2.14
N GLU A 72 4.38 -23.81 -1.01
CA GLU A 72 3.38 -22.74 -0.98
C GLU A 72 3.93 -21.46 -1.61
N VAL A 73 5.16 -21.06 -1.27
CA VAL A 73 5.81 -19.89 -1.89
C VAL A 73 5.97 -20.13 -3.39
N HIS A 74 6.50 -21.28 -3.82
CA HIS A 74 6.65 -21.61 -5.24
C HIS A 74 5.31 -21.54 -6.00
N TYR A 75 4.25 -22.05 -5.39
CA TYR A 75 2.92 -21.98 -5.99
C TYR A 75 2.51 -20.52 -6.22
N TYR A 76 2.57 -19.66 -5.21
CA TYR A 76 2.13 -18.27 -5.38
C TYR A 76 3.08 -17.46 -6.27
N ILE A 77 4.39 -17.72 -6.25
CA ILE A 77 5.34 -17.16 -7.22
C ILE A 77 4.92 -17.51 -8.65
N SER A 78 4.53 -18.76 -8.92
CA SER A 78 4.07 -19.17 -10.25
C SER A 78 2.78 -18.46 -10.71
N ARG A 79 2.04 -17.84 -9.79
CA ARG A 79 0.82 -17.08 -10.07
C ARG A 79 1.03 -15.58 -10.22
N MET A 80 2.22 -15.04 -9.95
CA MET A 80 2.48 -13.60 -9.97
C MET A 80 2.20 -12.96 -11.34
N ALA A 81 2.48 -13.68 -12.43
CA ALA A 81 2.20 -13.20 -13.79
C ALA A 81 0.73 -13.37 -14.23
N ASP A 82 -0.10 -14.12 -13.49
CA ASP A 82 -1.51 -14.35 -13.86
C ASP A 82 -2.38 -13.15 -13.42
N ARG A 83 -2.60 -12.21 -14.34
CA ARG A 83 -3.44 -11.02 -14.14
C ARG A 83 -4.89 -11.33 -13.77
N ARG A 84 -5.35 -12.56 -13.99
CA ARG A 84 -6.70 -12.99 -13.59
C ARG A 84 -6.72 -13.59 -12.20
N PHE A 85 -5.55 -13.89 -11.60
CA PHE A 85 -5.43 -14.43 -10.25
C PHE A 85 -5.58 -13.32 -9.19
N ILE A 86 -6.72 -12.64 -9.28
CA ILE A 86 -7.13 -11.52 -8.44
C ILE A 86 -8.54 -11.76 -7.94
N ASP A 87 -8.91 -11.04 -6.90
CA ASP A 87 -10.31 -10.86 -6.51
C ASP A 87 -10.61 -9.35 -6.39
N VAL A 88 -11.87 -8.97 -6.34
CA VAL A 88 -12.34 -7.60 -6.16
C VAL A 88 -13.23 -7.52 -4.93
N TYR A 89 -13.00 -6.51 -4.08
CA TYR A 89 -13.81 -6.25 -2.90
C TYR A 89 -14.23 -4.76 -2.85
N GLY A 90 -15.10 -4.39 -1.90
CA GLY A 90 -15.56 -3.00 -1.77
C GLY A 90 -16.82 -2.66 -2.58
N GLY A 91 -17.44 -3.65 -3.25
CA GLY A 91 -18.69 -3.48 -3.98
C GLY A 91 -18.52 -2.72 -5.30
N GLU A 92 -19.63 -2.44 -5.98
CA GLU A 92 -19.63 -1.79 -7.30
C GLU A 92 -19.20 -0.32 -7.24
N GLU A 93 -19.47 0.38 -6.14
CA GLU A 93 -19.15 1.81 -5.99
C GLU A 93 -17.66 2.07 -5.74
N HIS A 94 -17.00 1.17 -5.01
CA HIS A 94 -15.59 1.31 -4.60
C HIS A 94 -14.82 0.00 -4.77
N PRO A 95 -14.69 -0.53 -6.00
CA PRO A 95 -13.99 -1.77 -6.25
C PRO A 95 -12.50 -1.59 -5.93
N ARG A 96 -11.96 -2.54 -5.17
CA ARG A 96 -10.54 -2.63 -4.83
C ARG A 96 -10.03 -4.00 -5.23
N VAL A 97 -8.89 -4.02 -5.91
CA VAL A 97 -8.26 -5.26 -6.34
C VAL A 97 -7.52 -5.89 -5.16
N TRP A 98 -7.72 -7.19 -4.98
CA TRP A 98 -6.97 -8.04 -4.08
C TRP A 98 -6.04 -8.92 -4.91
N TYR A 99 -4.74 -8.64 -4.89
CA TYR A 99 -3.74 -9.40 -5.63
C TYR A 99 -3.38 -10.68 -4.87
N ILE A 100 -4.13 -11.77 -5.14
CA ILE A 100 -4.12 -12.98 -4.31
C ILE A 100 -2.70 -13.52 -4.09
N ALA A 101 -1.89 -13.64 -5.15
CA ALA A 101 -0.53 -14.16 -5.05
C ALA A 101 0.36 -13.30 -4.14
N ALA A 102 0.41 -11.98 -4.39
CA ALA A 102 1.24 -11.05 -3.62
C ALA A 102 0.82 -10.99 -2.15
N GLU A 103 -0.48 -10.96 -1.88
CA GLU A 103 -1.04 -10.96 -0.53
C GLU A 103 -0.69 -12.23 0.24
N ARG A 104 -0.76 -13.40 -0.43
CA ARG A 104 -0.40 -14.68 0.19
C ARG A 104 1.10 -14.78 0.46
N LEU A 105 1.94 -14.36 -0.49
CA LEU A 105 3.39 -14.29 -0.29
C LEU A 105 3.75 -13.34 0.87
N GLY A 106 3.04 -12.20 0.97
CA GLY A 106 3.14 -11.28 2.10
C GLY A 106 2.79 -11.92 3.44
N GLN A 107 1.73 -12.75 3.48
CA GLN A 107 1.30 -13.48 4.67
C GLN A 107 2.27 -14.60 5.07
N ILE A 108 2.92 -15.24 4.11
CA ILE A 108 3.96 -16.26 4.39
C ILE A 108 5.15 -15.61 5.08
N GLY A 109 5.52 -14.38 4.71
CA GLY A 109 6.53 -13.61 5.43
C GLY A 109 7.97 -13.95 5.04
N GLU A 110 8.85 -14.08 6.04
CA GLU A 110 10.29 -14.32 5.90
C GLU A 110 10.65 -15.40 4.83
N PRO A 111 9.97 -16.56 4.75
CA PRO A 111 10.30 -17.60 3.77
C PRO A 111 10.10 -17.17 2.30
N ALA A 112 9.21 -16.22 2.02
CA ALA A 112 8.93 -15.75 0.66
C ALA A 112 9.98 -14.76 0.14
N VAL A 113 10.69 -14.08 1.05
CA VAL A 113 11.56 -12.94 0.73
C VAL A 113 12.63 -13.28 -0.31
N PRO A 114 13.40 -14.39 -0.23
CA PRO A 114 14.46 -14.67 -1.19
C PRO A 114 13.95 -14.82 -2.62
N MET A 115 12.84 -15.54 -2.81
CA MET A 115 12.27 -15.75 -4.14
C MET A 115 11.65 -14.47 -4.70
N LEU A 116 10.98 -13.68 -3.86
CA LEU A 116 10.46 -12.38 -4.27
C LEU A 116 11.58 -11.44 -4.76
N PHE A 117 12.77 -11.50 -4.16
CA PHE A 117 13.93 -10.72 -4.64
C PHE A 117 14.43 -11.16 -6.01
N THR A 118 14.31 -12.46 -6.36
CA THR A 118 14.65 -12.92 -7.72
C THR A 118 13.71 -12.38 -8.79
N LEU A 119 12.47 -12.03 -8.42
CA LEU A 119 11.49 -11.44 -9.34
C LEU A 119 11.73 -9.95 -9.62
N LEU A 120 12.60 -9.29 -8.86
CA LEU A 120 12.90 -7.88 -9.11
C LEU A 120 13.59 -7.64 -10.44
N ASP A 121 14.16 -8.65 -11.10
CA ASP A 121 14.79 -8.53 -12.42
C ASP A 121 13.81 -8.76 -13.59
N THR A 122 12.52 -8.93 -13.31
CA THR A 122 11.50 -9.05 -14.37
C THR A 122 11.41 -7.78 -15.23
N HIS A 123 10.98 -7.98 -16.48
CA HIS A 123 10.67 -6.93 -17.46
C HIS A 123 9.15 -6.67 -17.56
N ASP A 124 8.31 -7.44 -16.87
CA ASP A 124 6.87 -7.18 -16.78
C ASP A 124 6.60 -6.22 -15.60
N GLU A 125 6.13 -5.01 -15.91
CA GLU A 125 5.84 -3.97 -14.91
C GLU A 125 4.77 -4.39 -13.89
N TYR A 126 3.81 -5.23 -14.29
CA TYR A 126 2.81 -5.75 -13.36
C TYR A 126 3.42 -6.76 -12.39
N GLU A 127 4.22 -7.69 -12.90
CA GLU A 127 4.91 -8.68 -12.06
C GLU A 127 5.86 -7.99 -11.08
N LEU A 128 6.59 -6.97 -11.54
CA LEU A 128 7.46 -6.15 -10.71
C LEU A 128 6.68 -5.43 -9.62
N MET A 129 5.59 -4.75 -9.97
CA MET A 129 4.71 -4.08 -9.01
C MET A 129 4.22 -5.05 -7.92
N LEU A 130 3.79 -6.25 -8.31
CA LEU A 130 3.35 -7.27 -7.36
C LEU A 130 4.48 -7.81 -6.49
N ALA A 131 5.68 -8.03 -7.04
CA ALA A 131 6.84 -8.47 -6.28
C ALA A 131 7.23 -7.43 -5.21
N LEU A 132 7.25 -6.15 -5.59
CA LEU A 132 7.52 -5.04 -4.68
C LEU A 132 6.46 -4.93 -3.58
N TYR A 133 5.18 -5.07 -3.95
CA TYR A 133 4.08 -5.09 -2.99
C TYR A 133 4.23 -6.24 -1.98
N ALA A 134 4.46 -7.45 -2.48
CA ALA A 134 4.64 -8.64 -1.68
C ALA A 134 5.86 -8.51 -0.76
N LEU A 135 6.98 -7.92 -1.22
CA LEU A 135 8.16 -7.66 -0.39
C LEU A 135 7.87 -6.71 0.77
N GLN A 136 7.12 -5.63 0.51
CA GLN A 136 6.70 -4.74 1.60
C GLN A 136 5.91 -5.49 2.67
N LEU A 137 5.00 -6.39 2.28
CA LEU A 137 4.23 -7.19 3.22
C LEU A 137 5.10 -8.24 3.92
N ALA A 138 5.84 -9.04 3.16
CA ALA A 138 6.61 -10.19 3.66
C ALA A 138 7.74 -9.76 4.61
N THR A 139 8.35 -8.60 4.36
CA THR A 139 9.42 -8.08 5.22
C THR A 139 8.93 -7.50 6.55
N GLN A 140 7.60 -7.39 6.73
CA GLN A 140 6.98 -7.09 8.02
C GLN A 140 6.72 -8.35 8.86
N ASP A 141 7.22 -9.51 8.46
CA ASP A 141 7.19 -10.71 9.29
C ASP A 141 7.79 -10.41 10.69
N PRO A 142 7.10 -10.76 11.79
CA PRO A 142 7.56 -10.41 13.15
C PRO A 142 8.96 -10.95 13.51
N ARG A 143 9.32 -12.13 13.01
CA ARG A 143 10.64 -12.72 13.27
C ARG A 143 11.69 -11.96 12.49
N LEU A 144 11.44 -11.66 11.23
CA LEU A 144 12.34 -10.87 10.40
C LEU A 144 12.50 -9.45 10.97
N MET A 145 11.42 -8.76 11.31
CA MET A 145 11.47 -7.43 11.94
C MET A 145 12.26 -7.44 13.25
N SER A 146 12.11 -8.48 14.09
CA SER A 146 12.92 -8.61 15.30
C SER A 146 14.41 -8.74 14.99
N GLN A 147 14.76 -9.39 13.88
CA GLN A 147 16.15 -9.60 13.48
C GLN A 147 16.77 -8.38 12.77
N THR A 148 15.96 -7.56 12.10
CA THR A 148 16.38 -6.35 11.37
C THR A 148 16.29 -5.08 12.21
N GLY A 149 15.89 -5.18 13.48
CA GLY A 149 15.69 -4.01 14.35
C GLY A 149 14.49 -3.17 13.95
N GLY A 150 13.49 -3.80 13.31
CA GLY A 150 12.28 -3.16 12.81
C GLY A 150 12.39 -2.58 11.40
N ASP A 151 13.52 -2.78 10.69
CA ASP A 151 13.67 -2.38 9.30
C ASP A 151 12.93 -3.37 8.36
N TYR A 152 12.18 -2.83 7.40
CA TYR A 152 11.40 -3.57 6.41
C TYR A 152 11.33 -2.75 5.12
N VAL A 153 10.95 -3.37 4.00
CA VAL A 153 10.80 -2.66 2.73
C VAL A 153 9.60 -1.72 2.83
N ARG A 154 9.86 -0.41 2.78
CA ARG A 154 8.82 0.63 2.82
C ARG A 154 8.79 1.39 1.51
N LEU A 155 7.82 1.06 0.66
CA LEU A 155 7.62 1.70 -0.63
C LEU A 155 7.18 3.17 -0.43
N ALA A 156 7.58 4.04 -1.37
CA ALA A 156 7.35 5.48 -1.25
C ALA A 156 5.93 5.91 -1.65
N THR A 157 5.28 5.16 -2.53
CA THR A 157 4.00 5.55 -3.18
C THR A 157 3.05 4.37 -3.37
N ALA A 158 1.95 4.62 -4.11
CA ALA A 158 0.94 3.65 -4.48
C ALA A 158 1.51 2.53 -5.40
N LEU A 159 0.72 1.46 -5.55
CA LEU A 159 0.99 0.37 -6.48
C LEU A 159 0.67 0.83 -7.91
N ASP A 160 1.60 1.56 -8.50
CA ASP A 160 1.54 2.08 -9.86
C ASP A 160 2.84 1.80 -10.62
N GLU A 161 2.74 1.60 -11.94
CA GLU A 161 3.90 1.26 -12.79
C GLU A 161 4.95 2.39 -12.83
N GLY A 162 4.52 3.66 -12.67
CA GLY A 162 5.42 4.81 -12.67
C GLY A 162 6.38 4.83 -11.48
N ALA A 163 5.96 4.25 -10.36
CA ALA A 163 6.74 4.17 -9.13
C ALA A 163 7.65 2.95 -9.02
N ASN A 164 7.50 1.96 -9.91
CA ASN A 164 8.22 0.69 -9.84
C ASN A 164 9.75 0.86 -9.78
N ALA A 165 10.32 1.78 -10.55
CA ALA A 165 11.77 1.99 -10.59
C ALA A 165 12.32 2.49 -9.24
N GLU A 166 11.62 3.43 -8.61
CA GLU A 166 11.98 3.94 -7.27
C GLU A 166 11.79 2.85 -6.22
N ASN A 167 10.64 2.17 -6.24
CA ASN A 167 10.32 1.08 -5.33
C ASN A 167 11.31 -0.10 -5.44
N ARG A 168 11.77 -0.43 -6.66
CA ARG A 168 12.83 -1.41 -6.89
C ARG A 168 14.14 -1.00 -6.25
N THR A 169 14.51 0.28 -6.35
CA THR A 169 15.71 0.82 -5.70
C THR A 169 15.62 0.65 -4.18
N ILE A 170 14.48 1.02 -3.58
CA ILE A 170 14.23 0.85 -2.13
C ILE A 170 14.36 -0.61 -1.70
N ALA A 171 13.75 -1.54 -2.45
CA ALA A 171 13.82 -2.96 -2.15
C ALA A 171 15.26 -3.49 -2.24
N LEU A 172 16.00 -3.14 -3.30
CA LEU A 172 17.40 -3.56 -3.49
C LEU A 172 18.32 -2.98 -2.41
N GLU A 173 18.10 -1.75 -1.98
CA GLU A 173 18.86 -1.17 -0.87
C GLU A 173 18.61 -1.91 0.46
N TRP A 174 17.35 -2.29 0.72
CA TRP A 174 17.02 -3.12 1.88
C TRP A 174 17.70 -4.50 1.79
N TRP A 175 17.71 -5.13 0.62
CA TRP A 175 18.44 -6.38 0.39
C TRP A 175 19.94 -6.23 0.57
N GLY A 176 20.53 -5.12 0.15
CA GLY A 176 21.94 -4.83 0.39
C GLY A 176 22.29 -4.80 1.89
N ARG A 177 21.36 -4.36 2.74
CA ARG A 177 21.54 -4.32 4.21
C ARG A 177 21.29 -5.66 4.91
N HIS A 178 20.32 -6.44 4.43
CA HIS A 178 19.79 -7.61 5.17
C HIS A 178 19.86 -8.95 4.42
N GLY A 179 20.13 -8.94 3.11
CA GLY A 179 20.09 -10.10 2.22
C GLY A 179 21.15 -11.17 2.52
N TRP A 180 22.20 -10.82 3.25
CA TRP A 180 23.25 -11.74 3.73
C TRP A 180 22.70 -12.91 4.57
N ARG A 181 21.46 -12.81 5.06
CA ARG A 181 20.77 -13.85 5.82
C ARG A 181 20.40 -15.08 4.99
N TRP A 182 20.38 -14.94 3.66
CA TRP A 182 20.00 -15.99 2.71
C TRP A 182 21.14 -16.35 1.74
N GLN A 183 22.39 -16.07 2.12
CA GLN A 183 23.60 -16.38 1.36
C GLN A 183 24.40 -17.51 2.00
#